data_AF-A0A8T1ZMR2-F1
#
_entry.id   AF-A0A8T1ZMR2-F1
#
_cell.length_a   1.000
_cell.length_b   1.000
_cell.length_c   1.000
_cell.angle_alpha   90.00
_cell.angle_beta   90.00
_cell.angle_gamma   90.00
#
_symmetry.space_group_name_H-M   'P 1'
#
loop_
_entity.id
_entity.type
_entity.pdbx_description
1 polymer ?
#
loop_
_entity_poly.entity_id
_entity_poly.type
_entity_poly.pdbx_seq_one_letter_code
_entity_poly.pdbx_strand_id
1 'polypeptide(L)'
;MLTLIGRVFHAGGRSMEAFLAFMPSAGIWDIEGRVRGFDLGNGKFHFNFETEEDLRKVLRKRPCHFNKWTFSLERWELNFQEDLLSYVNFWVTIRDLPLRCWVEEAFNGIGSALGHVVEVCPLRL
;
A
#
# COMPACT_ATOMS: atom_id res chain seq x y z
N MET A 1 13.93 -0.09 -15.84
CA MET A 1 12.93 0.99 -15.71
C MET A 1 12.64 1.19 -14.24
N LEU A 2 12.65 2.43 -13.74
CA LEU A 2 12.40 2.75 -12.33
C LEU A 2 10.98 3.31 -12.20
N THR A 3 10.01 2.41 -12.14
CA THR A 3 8.59 2.77 -12.13
C THR A 3 7.88 2.06 -10.98
N LEU A 4 7.05 2.81 -10.26
CA LEU A 4 6.04 2.23 -9.38
C LEU A 4 4.69 2.33 -10.05
N ILE A 5 3.94 1.25 -10.02
CA ILE A 5 2.56 1.17 -10.49
C ILE A 5 1.65 0.93 -9.29
N GLY A 6 0.46 1.51 -9.29
CA GLY A 6 -0.46 1.40 -8.18
C GLY A 6 -1.91 1.48 -8.59
N ARG A 7 -2.80 1.18 -7.65
CA ARG A 7 -4.24 1.36 -7.82
C ARG A 7 -4.87 1.94 -6.56
N VAL A 8 -5.60 3.04 -6.71
CA VAL A 8 -6.40 3.65 -5.65
C VAL A 8 -7.71 2.87 -5.49
N PHE A 9 -8.05 2.51 -4.24
CA PHE A 9 -9.27 1.74 -3.90
C PHE A 9 -10.45 2.61 -3.46
N HIS A 10 -10.31 3.92 -3.55
CA HIS A 10 -11.28 4.85 -2.99
C HIS A 10 -12.65 4.81 -3.70
N ALA A 11 -13.74 4.78 -2.93
CA ALA A 11 -15.12 4.61 -3.42
C ALA A 11 -15.94 5.93 -3.55
N GLY A 12 -15.32 7.11 -3.44
CA GLY A 12 -16.04 8.39 -3.24
C GLY A 12 -15.70 9.54 -4.20
N GLY A 13 -15.24 9.26 -5.44
CA GLY A 13 -15.12 10.30 -6.47
C GLY A 13 -14.00 11.34 -6.29
N ARG A 14 -12.98 11.03 -5.47
CA ARG A 14 -11.81 11.90 -5.34
C ARG A 14 -10.95 11.90 -6.60
N SER A 15 -10.44 13.08 -6.95
CA SER A 15 -9.63 13.27 -8.16
C SER A 15 -8.31 12.50 -8.10
N MET A 16 -8.04 11.72 -9.15
CA MET A 16 -6.73 11.10 -9.37
C MET A 16 -5.65 12.16 -9.59
N GLU A 17 -5.98 13.27 -10.25
CA GLU A 17 -5.07 14.40 -10.44
C GLU A 17 -4.58 14.95 -9.10
N ALA A 18 -5.50 15.12 -8.15
CA ALA A 18 -5.14 15.55 -6.79
C ALA A 18 -4.23 14.52 -6.11
N PHE A 19 -4.55 13.23 -6.21
CA PHE A 19 -3.70 12.17 -5.68
C PHE A 19 -2.27 12.25 -6.27
N LEU A 20 -2.15 12.34 -7.59
CA LEU A 20 -0.84 12.42 -8.27
C LEU A 20 -0.05 13.68 -7.90
N ALA A 21 -0.72 14.80 -7.66
CA ALA A 21 -0.10 16.04 -7.23
C ALA A 21 0.34 16.02 -5.76
N PHE A 22 -0.47 15.45 -4.87
CA PHE A 22 -0.19 15.48 -3.43
C PHE A 22 0.86 14.44 -3.02
N MET A 23 0.81 13.22 -3.55
CA MET A 23 1.65 12.12 -3.02
C MET A 23 3.16 12.43 -3.00
N PRO A 24 3.77 13.08 -4.00
CA PRO A 24 5.19 13.45 -3.98
C PRO A 24 5.59 14.46 -2.88
N SER A 25 4.65 15.20 -2.32
CA SER A 25 4.92 16.33 -1.42
C SER A 25 5.68 15.96 -0.14
N ALA A 26 6.28 17.00 0.46
CA ALA A 26 6.89 16.92 1.78
C ALA A 26 5.89 16.44 2.84
N GLY A 27 6.33 15.55 3.73
CA GLY A 27 5.51 14.89 4.75
C GLY A 27 4.78 13.64 4.27
N ILE A 28 4.66 13.41 2.95
CA ILE A 28 4.04 12.19 2.39
C ILE A 28 5.10 11.25 1.86
N TRP A 29 5.71 11.57 0.71
CA TRP A 29 6.82 10.81 0.13
C TRP A 29 8.15 11.54 0.24
N ASP A 30 8.14 12.86 0.43
CA ASP A 30 9.35 13.69 0.51
C ASP A 30 10.21 13.55 -0.76
N ILE A 31 9.57 13.59 -1.94
CA ILE A 31 10.21 13.44 -3.26
C ILE A 31 9.72 14.48 -4.27
N GLU A 32 9.22 15.61 -3.77
CA GLU A 32 8.66 16.69 -4.58
C GLU A 32 9.63 17.15 -5.67
N GLY A 33 9.12 17.34 -6.89
CA GLY A 33 9.91 17.72 -8.06
C GLY A 33 10.81 16.62 -8.65
N ARG A 34 10.92 15.45 -8.00
CA ARG A 34 11.83 14.36 -8.42
C ARG A 34 11.14 13.17 -9.09
N VAL A 35 9.81 13.22 -9.19
CA VAL A 35 9.01 12.19 -9.84
C VAL A 35 7.88 12.79 -10.65
N ARG A 36 7.44 12.02 -11.65
CA ARG A 36 6.26 12.36 -12.44
C ARG A 36 5.22 11.25 -12.33
N GLY A 37 4.01 11.64 -11.91
CA GLY A 37 2.85 10.76 -11.83
C GLY A 37 2.01 10.79 -13.10
N PHE A 38 1.40 9.66 -13.43
CA PHE A 38 0.55 9.49 -14.61
C PHE A 38 -0.70 8.70 -14.25
N ASP A 39 -1.85 9.20 -14.70
CA ASP A 39 -3.13 8.52 -14.59
C ASP A 39 -3.24 7.47 -15.71
N LEU A 40 -3.57 6.23 -15.35
CA LEU A 40 -3.80 5.13 -16.28
C LEU A 40 -5.29 4.78 -16.42
N GLY A 41 -6.18 5.50 -15.74
CA GLY A 41 -7.61 5.24 -15.69
C GLY A 41 -7.99 4.11 -14.71
N ASN A 42 -9.28 4.00 -14.39
CA ASN A 42 -9.84 2.96 -13.50
C ASN A 42 -9.15 2.89 -12.12
N GLY A 43 -8.69 4.05 -11.62
CA GLY A 43 -7.95 4.16 -10.36
C GLY A 43 -6.51 3.69 -10.44
N LYS A 44 -6.01 3.23 -11.60
CA LYS A 44 -4.61 2.84 -11.81
C LYS A 44 -3.75 4.07 -12.09
N PHE A 45 -2.49 4.03 -11.66
CA PHE A 45 -1.52 5.08 -11.91
C PHE A 45 -0.10 4.53 -11.95
N HIS A 46 0.85 5.31 -12.46
CA HIS A 46 2.27 5.03 -12.26
C HIS A 46 3.07 6.29 -11.94
N PHE A 47 4.21 6.11 -11.28
CA PHE A 47 5.23 7.12 -11.04
C PHE A 47 6.56 6.67 -11.62
N ASN A 48 7.21 7.56 -12.37
CA ASN A 48 8.57 7.34 -12.86
C ASN A 48 9.57 8.05 -11.94
N PHE A 49 10.62 7.32 -11.60
CA PHE A 49 11.68 7.75 -10.69
C PHE A 49 13.01 7.87 -11.43
N GLU A 50 13.83 8.84 -11.02
CA GLU A 50 15.20 8.98 -11.52
C GLU A 50 16.18 8.08 -10.77
N THR A 51 15.93 7.81 -9.49
CA THR A 51 16.82 7.03 -8.62
C THR A 51 16.12 5.84 -7.99
N GLU A 52 16.87 4.75 -7.83
CA GLU A 52 16.41 3.56 -7.10
C GLU A 52 16.17 3.88 -5.61
N GLU A 53 16.94 4.81 -5.06
CA GLU A 53 16.80 5.25 -3.66
C GLU A 53 15.43 5.87 -3.38
N ASP A 54 14.97 6.79 -4.24
CA ASP A 54 13.65 7.41 -4.08
C ASP A 54 12.51 6.41 -4.28
N LEU A 55 12.65 5.50 -5.24
CA LEU A 55 11.69 4.43 -5.44
C LEU A 55 11.57 3.56 -4.18
N ARG A 56 12.70 3.12 -3.62
CA ARG A 56 12.71 2.30 -2.39
C ARG A 56 12.21 3.10 -1.19
N LYS A 57 12.51 4.38 -1.10
CA LYS A 57 12.00 5.28 -0.05
C LYS A 57 10.47 5.30 -0.06
N VAL A 58 9.85 5.42 -1.22
CA VAL A 58 8.38 5.36 -1.35
C VAL A 58 7.84 3.99 -0.96
N LEU A 59 8.43 2.91 -1.47
CA LEU A 59 7.99 1.54 -1.15
C LEU A 59 8.06 1.21 0.35
N ARG A 60 9.01 1.81 1.09
CA ARG A 60 9.16 1.62 2.54
C ARG A 60 8.06 2.31 3.36
N LYS A 61 7.29 3.23 2.78
CA LYS A 61 6.20 3.95 3.46
C LYS A 61 4.86 3.20 3.45
N ARG A 62 4.85 1.90 3.13
CA ARG A 62 3.66 1.03 3.27
C ARG A 62 3.29 0.88 4.76
N PRO A 63 1.99 0.73 5.11
CA PRO A 63 0.84 0.63 4.23
C PRO A 63 0.46 1.98 3.63
N CYS A 64 0.10 1.93 2.35
CA CYS A 64 -0.17 3.10 1.52
C CYS A 64 -1.57 3.68 1.82
N HIS A 65 -1.66 4.45 2.91
CA HIS A 65 -2.86 5.22 3.25
C HIS A 65 -2.50 6.66 3.62
N PHE A 66 -3.07 7.62 2.89
CA PHE A 66 -2.93 9.04 3.20
C PHE A 66 -4.26 9.77 3.01
N ASN A 67 -4.70 10.53 4.02
CA ASN A 67 -5.90 11.37 3.95
C ASN A 67 -7.17 10.66 3.40
N LYS A 68 -7.40 9.37 3.72
CA LYS A 68 -8.48 8.51 3.17
C LYS A 68 -8.29 8.02 1.72
N TRP A 69 -7.15 8.27 1.10
CA TRP A 69 -6.71 7.50 -0.06
C TRP A 69 -6.03 6.23 0.43
N THR A 70 -6.65 5.08 0.17
CA THR A 70 -6.03 3.76 0.30
C THR A 70 -5.67 3.30 -1.10
N PHE A 71 -4.45 2.83 -1.29
CA PHE A 71 -3.97 2.39 -2.60
C PHE A 71 -2.94 1.27 -2.50
N SER A 72 -2.91 0.39 -3.49
CA SER A 72 -1.79 -0.53 -3.73
C SER A 72 -0.68 0.18 -4.47
N LEU A 73 0.56 -0.25 -4.25
CA LEU A 73 1.73 0.32 -4.90
C LEU A 73 2.81 -0.74 -5.00
N GLU A 74 3.21 -1.11 -6.21
CA GLU A 74 4.21 -2.14 -6.49
C GLU A 74 5.25 -1.66 -7.49
N ARG A 75 6.42 -2.30 -7.47
CA ARG A 75 7.43 -2.05 -8.50
C ARG A 75 6.96 -2.66 -9.82
N TRP A 76 7.04 -1.89 -10.90
CA TRP A 76 6.78 -2.43 -12.23
C TRP A 76 7.96 -3.30 -12.69
N GLU A 77 7.66 -4.53 -13.12
CA GLU A 77 8.62 -5.49 -13.65
C GLU A 77 8.04 -6.18 -14.90
N LEU A 78 8.88 -6.88 -15.69
CA LEU A 78 8.42 -7.55 -16.92
C LEU A 78 7.37 -8.64 -16.65
N ASN A 79 7.46 -9.31 -15.49
CA ASN A 79 6.53 -10.37 -15.07
C ASN A 79 5.49 -9.84 -14.08
N PHE A 80 5.13 -8.56 -14.20
CA PHE A 80 4.18 -7.93 -13.30
C PHE A 80 2.79 -8.59 -13.41
N GLN A 81 2.24 -9.03 -12.28
CA GLN A 81 0.89 -9.54 -12.21
C GLN A 81 -0.06 -8.43 -11.73
N GLU A 82 -1.09 -8.12 -12.51
CA GLU A 82 -2.02 -7.02 -12.19
C GLU A 82 -2.87 -7.27 -10.94
N ASP A 83 -3.05 -8.52 -10.55
CA ASP A 83 -3.76 -8.93 -9.34
C ASP A 83 -3.10 -8.38 -8.07
N LEU A 84 -1.77 -8.18 -8.08
CA LEU A 84 -1.03 -7.52 -6.99
C LEU A 84 -1.52 -6.11 -6.70
N LEU A 85 -2.17 -5.45 -7.67
CA LEU A 85 -2.77 -4.13 -7.47
C LEU A 85 -4.18 -4.16 -6.89
N SER A 86 -4.79 -5.34 -6.79
CA SER A 86 -6.20 -5.48 -6.41
C SER A 86 -6.40 -5.59 -4.90
N TYR A 87 -5.33 -5.78 -4.14
CA TYR A 87 -5.35 -5.84 -2.68
C TYR A 87 -4.16 -5.06 -2.09
N VAL A 88 -4.25 -4.72 -0.81
CA VAL A 88 -3.11 -4.21 -0.02
C VAL A 88 -2.94 -5.13 1.17
N ASN A 89 -1.74 -5.66 1.30
CA ASN A 89 -1.34 -6.40 2.49
C ASN A 89 -0.87 -5.41 3.56
N PHE A 90 -1.37 -5.59 4.78
CA PHE A 90 -0.94 -4.81 5.93
C PHE A 90 -1.02 -5.68 7.19
N TRP A 91 -0.18 -5.34 8.17
CA TRP A 91 -0.22 -5.96 9.47
C TRP A 91 -1.34 -5.37 10.32
N VAL A 92 -2.12 -6.23 10.97
CA VAL A 92 -3.10 -5.86 11.99
C VAL A 92 -2.55 -6.29 13.34
N THR A 93 -2.40 -5.33 14.26
CA THR A 93 -2.03 -5.63 15.64
C THR A 93 -3.28 -5.65 16.50
N ILE A 94 -3.57 -6.81 17.10
CA ILE A 94 -4.65 -6.97 18.07
C ILE A 94 -4.08 -6.67 19.46
N ARG A 95 -4.66 -5.69 20.16
CA ARG A 95 -4.27 -5.31 21.52
C ARG A 95 -5.23 -5.90 22.53
N ASP A 96 -4.75 -6.08 23.76
CA ASP A 96 -5.54 -6.49 24.92
C ASP A 96 -6.25 -7.85 24.76
N LEU A 97 -5.75 -8.71 23.87
CA LEU A 97 -6.26 -10.07 23.71
C LEU A 97 -5.87 -10.91 24.93
N PRO A 98 -6.83 -11.54 25.65
CA PRO A 98 -6.51 -12.36 26.80
C PRO A 98 -5.51 -13.47 26.46
N LEU A 99 -4.55 -13.76 27.34
CA LEU A 99 -3.50 -14.77 27.10
C LEU A 99 -4.04 -16.15 26.67
N ARG A 100 -5.20 -16.55 27.20
CA ARG A 100 -5.87 -17.81 26.81
C ARG A 100 -6.26 -17.87 25.32
N CYS A 101 -6.34 -16.71 24.66
CA CYS A 101 -6.69 -16.55 23.25
C CYS A 101 -5.46 -16.32 22.37
N TRP A 102 -4.23 -16.40 22.91
CA TRP A 102 -3.00 -16.30 22.14
C TRP A 102 -2.67 -17.65 21.46
N VAL A 103 -3.60 -18.10 20.63
CA VAL A 103 -3.49 -19.32 19.84
C VAL A 103 -3.83 -18.98 18.39
N GLU A 104 -3.18 -19.69 17.47
CA GLU A 104 -3.25 -19.39 16.03
C GLU A 104 -4.69 -19.41 15.49
N GLU A 105 -5.56 -20.27 16.03
CA GLU A 105 -6.97 -20.38 15.64
C GLU A 105 -7.74 -19.10 15.96
N ALA A 106 -7.44 -18.45 17.09
CA ALA A 106 -8.10 -17.20 17.48
C ALA A 106 -7.66 -16.05 16.58
N PHE A 107 -6.36 -15.96 16.28
CA PHE A 107 -5.83 -14.95 15.35
C PHE A 107 -6.39 -15.14 13.94
N ASN A 108 -6.42 -16.38 13.44
CA ASN A 108 -7.02 -16.70 12.15
C ASN A 108 -8.52 -16.39 12.13
N GLY A 109 -9.27 -16.73 13.19
CA GLY A 109 -10.69 -16.42 13.30
C GLY A 109 -10.97 -14.92 13.24
N ILE A 110 -10.21 -14.11 13.99
CA ILE A 110 -10.35 -12.64 13.96
C ILE A 110 -9.91 -12.08 12.61
N GLY A 111 -8.76 -12.52 12.10
CA GLY A 111 -8.20 -12.07 10.83
C GLY A 111 -9.14 -12.37 9.66
N SER A 112 -9.73 -13.57 9.64
CA SER A 112 -10.67 -14.01 8.57
C SER A 112 -11.96 -13.19 8.56
N ALA A 113 -12.36 -12.62 9.70
CA ALA A 113 -13.50 -11.68 9.75
C ALA A 113 -13.15 -10.32 9.13
N LEU A 114 -11.87 -9.96 9.03
CA LEU A 114 -11.39 -8.72 8.42
C LEU A 114 -11.03 -8.90 6.93
N GLY A 115 -10.52 -10.07 6.55
CA GLY A 115 -10.13 -10.37 5.18
C GLY A 115 -9.33 -11.66 5.05
N HIS A 116 -8.68 -11.86 3.90
CA HIS A 116 -7.82 -13.01 3.68
C HIS A 116 -6.55 -12.91 4.54
N VAL A 117 -6.31 -13.91 5.40
CA VAL A 117 -5.11 -13.99 6.23
C VAL A 117 -3.97 -14.57 5.40
N VAL A 118 -2.92 -13.77 5.18
CA VAL A 118 -1.71 -14.21 4.45
C VAL A 118 -0.73 -14.91 5.39
N GLU A 119 -0.52 -14.32 6.57
CA GLU A 119 0.40 -14.81 7.57
C GLU A 119 -0.13 -14.41 8.95
N VAL A 120 -0.07 -15.34 9.90
CA VAL A 120 -0.18 -15.02 11.32
C VAL A 120 1.23 -15.00 11.86
N CYS A 121 1.67 -13.85 12.31
CA CYS A 121 2.94 -13.71 13.00
C CYS A 121 2.67 -13.88 14.50
N PRO A 122 3.03 -15.02 15.13
CA PRO A 122 2.83 -15.20 16.57
C PRO A 122 3.87 -14.40 17.39
N LEU A 123 4.69 -13.59 16.72
CA LEU A 123 5.84 -12.92 17.32
C LEU A 123 5.40 -11.78 18.25
N ARG A 124 6.04 -11.55 19.39
CA ARG A 124 7.03 -12.28 20.21
C ARG A 124 7.10 -11.44 21.49
N LEU A 125 7.23 -12.04 22.67
CA LEU A 125 7.78 -11.30 23.83
C LEU A 125 9.14 -10.71 23.47
#